data_AF-A0A2R7KA28-F1
#
_entry.id   AF-A0A2R7KA28-F1
#
_cell.length_a   1.000
_cell.length_b   1.000
_cell.length_c   1.000
_cell.angle_alpha   90.00
_cell.angle_beta   90.00
_cell.angle_gamma   90.00
#
_symmetry.space_group_name_H-M   'P 1'
#
loop_
_entity.id
_entity.type
_entity.pdbx_description
1 polymer ?
#
loop_
_entity_poly.entity_id
_entity_poly.type
_entity_poly.pdbx_seq_one_letter_code
_entity_poly.pdbx_strand_id
1 'polypeptide(L)' 'KKAATKTVKETNEKAPKVADKVTGEYNGKKVYTGPKGGKYYINKNGNKTYIQD' A
#
# COMPACT_ATOMS: atom_id res chain seq x y z
N LYS A 1 19.93 -16.44 1.76
CA LYS A 1 18.64 -15.77 1.45
C LYS A 1 18.38 -14.74 2.55
N LYS A 2 18.66 -13.46 2.29
CA LYS A 2 18.46 -12.38 3.26
C LYS A 2 16.97 -12.08 3.28
N ALA A 3 16.31 -12.33 4.40
CA ALA A 3 14.91 -12.02 4.60
C ALA A 3 14.73 -10.49 4.42
N ALA A 4 14.04 -10.09 3.35
CA ALA A 4 13.59 -8.72 3.17
C ALA A 4 12.57 -8.44 4.28
N THR A 5 13.03 -7.76 5.33
CA THR A 5 12.17 -7.12 6.33
C THR A 5 11.29 -6.11 5.62
N LYS A 6 10.08 -6.53 5.24
CA LYS A 6 9.06 -5.69 4.62
C LYS A 6 8.86 -4.47 5.52
N THR A 7 9.42 -3.34 5.11
CA THR A 7 9.33 -2.11 5.86
C THR A 7 7.99 -1.49 5.50
N VAL A 8 7.02 -1.72 6.36
CA VAL A 8 5.65 -1.25 6.16
C VAL A 8 5.55 0.15 6.75
N LYS A 9 5.50 1.18 5.90
CA LYS A 9 5.29 2.56 6.35
C LYS A 9 3.80 2.85 6.40
N GLU A 10 3.25 2.92 7.60
CA GLU A 10 1.87 3.35 7.81
C GLU A 10 1.79 4.87 7.71
N THR A 11 0.86 5.36 6.90
CA THR A 11 0.59 6.79 6.73
C THR A 11 -0.86 7.04 7.11
N ASN A 12 -1.09 8.00 8.02
CA ASN A 12 -2.43 8.46 8.41
C ASN A 12 -3.11 9.35 7.34
N GLU A 13 -2.51 9.44 6.15
CA GLU A 13 -3.07 10.21 5.05
C GLU A 13 -4.24 9.45 4.40
N LYS A 14 -5.40 10.11 4.41
CA LYS A 14 -6.65 9.60 3.82
C LYS A 14 -6.43 9.23 2.34
N ALA A 15 -7.06 8.13 1.90
CA ALA A 15 -7.07 7.70 0.50
C ALA A 15 -7.41 8.88 -0.43
N PRO A 16 -6.67 9.11 -1.55
CA PRO A 16 -7.01 10.19 -2.45
C PRO A 16 -8.36 9.86 -3.12
N LYS A 17 -9.12 10.88 -3.48
CA LYS A 17 -10.42 10.70 -4.14
C LYS A 17 -10.30 10.19 -5.58
N VAL A 18 -9.10 10.33 -6.17
CA VAL A 18 -8.71 9.67 -7.41
C VAL A 18 -8.22 8.27 -7.04
N ALA A 19 -8.94 7.25 -7.49
CA ALA A 19 -8.54 5.87 -7.28
C ALA A 19 -7.27 5.60 -8.11
N ASP A 20 -6.13 5.54 -7.44
CA ASP A 20 -4.88 5.01 -8.01
C ASP A 20 -5.12 3.63 -8.63
N LYS A 21 -4.28 3.24 -9.59
CA LYS A 21 -4.41 1.95 -10.29
C LYS A 21 -4.25 0.81 -9.29
N VAL A 22 -5.28 -0.05 -9.19
CA VAL A 22 -5.18 -1.33 -8.47
C VAL A 22 -4.14 -2.18 -9.19
N THR A 23 -3.08 -2.52 -8.47
CA THR A 23 -1.91 -3.27 -8.96
C THR A 23 -1.98 -4.74 -8.59
N GLY A 24 -2.86 -5.12 -7.67
CA GLY A 24 -3.04 -6.51 -7.25
C GLY A 24 -3.67 -6.61 -5.87
N GLU A 25 -3.54 -7.79 -5.26
CA GLU A 25 -4.00 -8.08 -3.91
C GLU A 25 -2.85 -8.56 -3.04
N TYR A 26 -2.79 -8.04 -1.81
CA TYR A 26 -1.82 -8.42 -0.79
C TYR A 26 -2.56 -8.87 0.45
N ASN A 27 -2.42 -10.15 0.82
CA ASN A 27 -3.14 -10.74 1.94
C ASN A 27 -4.67 -10.51 1.87
N GLY A 28 -5.26 -10.63 0.66
CA GLY A 28 -6.69 -10.38 0.42
C GLY A 28 -7.11 -8.92 0.52
N LYS A 29 -6.15 -7.98 0.57
CA LYS A 29 -6.40 -6.54 0.53
C LYS A 29 -5.96 -5.98 -0.81
N LYS A 30 -6.79 -5.11 -1.39
CA LYS A 30 -6.43 -4.40 -2.63
C LYS A 30 -5.19 -3.54 -2.41
N VAL A 31 -4.21 -3.74 -3.27
CA VAL A 31 -3.00 -2.92 -3.38
C VAL A 31 -3.19 -1.95 -4.53
N TYR A 32 -2.78 -0.72 -4.28
CA TYR A 32 -2.80 0.42 -5.17
C TYR A 32 -1.35 0.87 -5.42
N THR A 33 -1.05 1.33 -6.62
CA THR A 33 0.25 1.91 -6.95
C THR A 33 0.07 3.41 -6.95
N GLY A 34 0.73 4.11 -6.03
CA GLY A 34 0.71 5.57 -6.01
C GLY A 34 1.50 6.18 -7.17
N PRO A 35 1.32 7.49 -7.44
CA PRO A 35 1.96 8.18 -8.56
C PRO A 35 3.50 8.20 -8.50
N LYS A 36 4.09 7.96 -7.32
CA LYS A 36 5.54 7.84 -7.12
C LYS A 36 6.08 6.41 -7.32
N GLY A 37 5.26 5.47 -7.81
CA GLY A 37 5.64 4.07 -8.04
C GLY A 37 5.64 3.19 -6.77
N GLY A 38 5.34 3.76 -5.59
CA GLY A 38 5.20 3.00 -4.35
C GLY A 38 3.87 2.24 -4.30
N LYS A 39 3.93 0.96 -3.91
CA LYS A 39 2.73 0.14 -3.68
C LYS A 39 2.20 0.39 -2.27
N TYR A 40 0.89 0.52 -2.11
CA TYR A 40 0.24 0.67 -0.82
C TYR A 40 -1.09 -0.07 -0.79
N TYR A 41 -1.55 -0.53 0.36
CA TYR A 41 -2.91 -1.04 0.53
C TYR A 41 -3.68 -0.16 1.52
N ILE A 42 -5.02 -0.24 1.47
CA ILE A 42 -5.89 0.42 2.45
C ILE A 42 -6.12 -0.56 3.60
N ASN A 43 -5.66 -0.21 4.80
CA ASN A 43 -5.83 -1.05 5.99
C ASN A 43 -7.30 -1.02 6.47
N LYS A 44 -7.65 -1.82 7.49
CA LYS A 44 -9.04 -1.89 8.01
C LYS A 44 -9.52 -0.54 8.57
N ASN A 45 -8.59 0.33 8.94
CA ASN A 45 -8.86 1.65 9.48
C ASN A 45 -9.08 2.70 8.36
N GLY A 46 -8.94 2.32 7.09
CA GLY A 46 -9.06 3.23 5.95
C GLY A 46 -7.78 4.02 5.64
N ASN A 47 -6.67 3.70 6.31
CA ASN A 47 -5.38 4.37 6.13
C ASN A 47 -4.52 3.69 5.06
N LYS A 48 -3.64 4.46 4.43
CA LYS A 48 -2.69 3.94 3.44
C LYS A 48 -1.48 3.34 4.13
N THR A 49 -1.19 2.10 3.78
CA THR A 49 -0.03 1.39 4.27
C THR A 49 0.86 1.02 3.09
N TYR A 50 2.03 1.67 3.01
CA TYR A 50 3.00 1.41 1.94
C TYR A 50 3.71 0.08 2.17
N ILE A 51 3.81 -0.70 1.08
CA ILE A 51 4.53 -1.96 1.00
C ILE A 51 5.82 -1.67 0.23
N GLN A 52 6.95 -1.55 0.93
CA GLN A 52 8.27 -1.68 0.32
C GLN A 52 8.69 -3.14 0.45
N ASP A 53 8.91 -3.78 -0.70
CA ASP A 53 9.68 -5.02 -0.83
C ASP A 53 11.17 -4.67 -0.98
#